data_AF-A0A969JX22-F1
#
_entry.id   AF-A0A969JX22-F1
#
_cell.length_a   1.000
_cell.length_b   1.000
_cell.length_c   1.000
_cell.angle_alpha   90.00
_cell.angle_beta   90.00
_cell.angle_gamma   90.00
#
_symmetry.space_group_name_H-M   'P 1'
#
loop_
_entity.id
_entity.type
_entity.pdbx_description
1 polymer ?
#
loop_
_entity_poly.entity_id
_entity_poly.type
_entity_poly.pdbx_seq_one_letter_code
_entity_poly.pdbx_strand_id
1 'polypeptide(L)'
;MMKSVAATVAVMCLAAPAIAQPQVFAARDVFELEWVAGFDVAADGRSVAFIRAGFDVMTDRARTALWIADPAGRDIRPVLTNVGTISKVVFAPRATESR
;
A
#
# COMPACT_ATOMS: atom_id res chain seq x y z
N MET A 1 -41.35 -50.98 11.93
CA MET A 1 -40.15 -50.52 11.19
C MET A 1 -40.37 -49.08 10.72
N MET A 2 -40.38 -48.10 11.64
CA MET A 2 -40.76 -46.70 11.34
C MET A 2 -40.12 -45.75 12.37
N LYS A 3 -38.80 -45.54 12.35
CA LYS A 3 -38.12 -44.55 13.23
C LYS A 3 -36.80 -44.07 12.64
N SER A 4 -36.75 -43.45 11.46
CA SER A 4 -35.49 -42.78 11.02
C SER A 4 -35.61 -41.59 10.07
N VAL A 5 -36.79 -41.21 9.57
CA VAL A 5 -36.87 -40.16 8.52
C VAL A 5 -36.94 -38.73 9.09
N ALA A 6 -37.33 -38.55 10.35
CA ALA A 6 -37.56 -37.21 10.92
C ALA A 6 -36.28 -36.44 11.28
N ALA A 7 -35.13 -37.10 11.41
CA ALA A 7 -33.90 -36.47 11.90
C ALA A 7 -33.07 -35.76 10.81
N THR A 8 -33.32 -36.03 9.52
CA THR A 8 -32.49 -35.48 8.43
C THR A 8 -32.97 -34.12 7.93
N VAL A 9 -34.24 -33.75 8.14
CA VAL A 9 -34.80 -32.48 7.63
C VAL A 9 -34.43 -31.28 8.51
N ALA A 10 -34.11 -31.49 9.79
CA ALA A 10 -33.83 -30.39 10.73
C ALA A 10 -32.43 -29.75 10.57
N VAL A 11 -31.51 -30.37 9.83
CA VAL A 11 -30.12 -29.88 9.71
C VAL A 11 -29.94 -28.83 8.59
N MET A 12 -30.91 -28.69 7.68
CA MET A 12 -30.72 -27.87 6.47
C MET A 12 -31.08 -26.38 6.60
N CYS A 13 -31.62 -25.93 7.75
CA CYS A 13 -32.17 -24.57 7.90
C CYS A 13 -31.25 -23.52 8.57
N LEU A 14 -29.97 -23.80 8.83
CA LEU A 14 -29.11 -22.89 9.60
C LEU A 14 -28.05 -22.11 8.80
N ALA A 15 -28.00 -22.26 7.48
CA ALA A 15 -27.09 -21.48 6.64
C ALA A 15 -27.78 -20.23 6.07
N ALA A 16 -28.06 -19.23 6.93
CA ALA A 16 -28.40 -17.90 6.43
C ALA A 16 -27.12 -17.27 5.82
N PRO A 17 -27.15 -16.73 4.60
CA PRO A 17 -26.00 -16.02 4.06
C PRO A 17 -25.75 -14.79 4.94
N ALA A 18 -24.53 -14.66 5.48
CA ALA A 18 -24.12 -13.42 6.12
C ALA A 18 -24.05 -12.34 5.03
N ILE A 19 -25.01 -11.42 5.04
CA ILE A 19 -24.94 -10.22 4.20
C ILE A 19 -23.85 -9.34 4.82
N ALA A 20 -22.67 -9.32 4.21
CA ALA A 20 -21.58 -8.44 4.63
C ALA A 20 -22.08 -6.99 4.57
N GLN A 21 -21.95 -6.27 5.69
CA GLN A 21 -22.28 -4.85 5.72
C GLN A 21 -21.36 -4.10 4.75
N PRO A 22 -21.87 -3.10 4.01
CA PRO A 22 -21.02 -2.29 3.14
C PRO A 22 -19.90 -1.66 3.96
N GLN A 23 -18.64 -1.95 3.63
CA GLN A 23 -17.51 -1.28 4.24
C GLN A 23 -17.44 0.14 3.68
N VAL A 24 -17.95 1.10 4.46
CA VAL A 24 -17.87 2.53 4.11
C VAL A 24 -16.51 3.06 4.52
N PHE A 25 -15.90 3.88 3.66
CA PHE A 25 -14.67 4.59 3.97
C PHE A 25 -14.90 5.54 5.16
N ALA A 26 -14.21 5.28 6.27
CA ALA A 26 -14.28 6.06 7.49
C ALA A 26 -13.12 7.05 7.57
N ALA A 27 -13.24 8.06 8.43
CA ALA A 27 -12.17 9.06 8.62
C ALA A 27 -10.81 8.44 8.98
N ARG A 28 -10.79 7.34 9.74
CA ARG A 28 -9.55 6.64 10.10
C ARG A 28 -8.81 6.08 8.89
N ASP A 29 -9.54 5.75 7.82
CA ASP A 29 -8.97 5.07 6.67
C ASP A 29 -8.05 6.00 5.87
N VAL A 30 -8.12 7.32 6.11
CA VAL A 30 -7.19 8.33 5.58
C VAL A 30 -5.74 8.05 6.02
N PHE A 31 -5.53 7.53 7.24
CA PHE A 31 -4.19 7.22 7.74
C PHE A 31 -3.56 5.97 7.11
N GLU A 32 -4.38 5.13 6.48
CA GLU A 32 -3.94 3.96 5.71
C GLU A 32 -3.64 4.31 4.25
N LEU A 33 -4.00 5.52 3.79
CA LEU A 33 -3.71 5.97 2.44
C LEU A 33 -2.23 6.28 2.29
N GLU A 34 -1.67 5.75 1.21
CA GLU A 34 -0.32 6.06 0.77
C GLU A 34 -0.28 6.25 -0.73
N TRP A 35 0.54 7.21 -1.17
CA TRP A 35 0.64 7.55 -2.58
C TRP A 35 2.06 7.98 -2.95
N VAL A 36 2.34 8.00 -4.25
CA VAL A 36 3.61 8.53 -4.78
C VAL A 36 3.44 10.04 -4.98
N ALA A 37 4.18 10.84 -4.21
CA ALA A 37 4.15 12.30 -4.30
C ALA A 37 5.13 12.86 -5.34
N GLY A 38 6.08 12.05 -5.80
CA GLY A 38 7.06 12.38 -6.81
C GLY A 38 8.01 11.21 -7.04
N PHE A 39 8.60 11.13 -8.22
CA PHE A 39 9.57 10.09 -8.56
C PHE A 39 10.60 10.59 -9.56
N ASP A 40 11.71 9.85 -9.66
CA ASP A 40 12.67 9.98 -10.73
C ASP A 40 13.21 8.60 -11.12
N VAL A 41 13.65 8.45 -12.36
CA VAL A 41 14.15 7.19 -12.92
C VAL A 41 15.63 7.34 -13.22
N ALA A 42 16.43 6.38 -12.74
CA ALA A 42 17.86 6.38 -13.03
C ALA A 42 18.11 6.29 -14.53
N ALA A 43 19.18 6.93 -15.02
CA ALA A 43 19.50 6.99 -16.44
C ALA A 43 19.74 5.61 -17.10
N ASP A 44 20.11 4.60 -16.32
CA ASP A 44 20.26 3.22 -16.79
C ASP A 44 18.93 2.44 -16.85
N GLY A 45 17.83 3.05 -16.40
CA GLY A 45 16.49 2.47 -16.35
C GLY A 45 16.32 1.35 -15.34
N ARG A 46 17.29 1.11 -14.44
CA ARG A 46 17.25 -0.04 -13.50
C ARG A 46 16.65 0.27 -12.15
N SER A 47 16.49 1.56 -11.82
CA SER A 47 16.00 2.00 -10.52
C SER A 47 15.03 3.16 -10.67
N VAL A 48 13.98 3.14 -9.84
CA VAL A 48 13.05 4.24 -9.66
C VAL A 48 13.14 4.68 -8.21
N ALA A 49 13.51 5.93 -7.97
CA ALA A 49 13.44 6.53 -6.64
C ALA A 49 12.15 7.34 -6.54
N PHE A 50 11.42 7.17 -5.44
CA PHE A 50 10.11 7.80 -5.29
C PHE A 50 9.83 8.21 -3.85
N ILE A 51 9.00 9.24 -3.71
CA ILE A 51 8.55 9.76 -2.42
C ILE A 51 7.22 9.08 -2.11
N ARG A 52 7.22 8.22 -1.09
CA ARG A 52 6.00 7.64 -0.53
C ARG A 52 5.46 8.61 0.51
N ALA A 53 4.27 9.13 0.27
CA ALA A 53 3.55 10.02 1.17
C ALA A 53 2.41 9.27 1.86
N GLY A 54 2.03 9.75 3.04
CA GLY A 54 0.94 9.24 3.85
C GLY A 54 0.69 10.17 5.03
N PHE A 55 -0.05 9.70 6.03
CA PHE A 55 -0.30 10.46 7.26
C PHE A 55 0.21 9.71 8.50
N ASP A 56 0.66 10.48 9.48
CA ASP A 56 1.00 9.98 10.81
C ASP A 56 -0.19 10.17 11.74
N VAL A 57 -0.75 9.07 12.23
CA VAL A 57 -1.97 9.08 13.08
C VAL A 57 -1.72 9.69 14.46
N MET A 58 -0.48 9.66 14.96
CA MET A 58 -0.17 10.14 16.30
C MET A 58 -0.01 11.66 16.35
N THR A 59 0.45 12.25 15.25
CA THR A 59 0.74 13.69 15.15
C THR A 59 -0.23 14.46 14.25
N ASP A 60 -1.14 13.77 13.57
CA ASP A 60 -2.10 14.34 12.62
C ASP A 60 -1.41 15.18 11.53
N ARG A 61 -0.32 14.63 10.97
CA ARG A 61 0.50 15.31 9.97
C ARG A 61 0.78 14.44 8.76
N ALA A 62 0.93 15.08 7.60
CA ALA A 62 1.48 14.42 6.43
C ALA A 62 2.93 14.00 6.71
N ARG A 63 3.29 12.80 6.25
CA ARG A 63 4.64 12.26 6.31
C ARG A 63 5.09 11.83 4.93
N THR A 64 6.40 11.91 4.71
CA THR A 64 7.04 11.51 3.46
C THR A 64 8.30 10.72 3.76
N ALA A 65 8.58 9.72 2.93
CA ALA A 65 9.82 8.96 2.96
C ALA A 65 10.33 8.73 1.55
N LEU A 66 11.64 8.65 1.38
CA LEU A 66 12.26 8.30 0.11
C LEU A 66 12.45 6.79 0.03
N TRP A 67 12.02 6.21 -1.08
CA TRP A 67 12.12 4.79 -1.38
C TRP A 67 12.79 4.60 -2.74
N ILE A 68 13.30 3.39 -2.96
CA ILE A 68 13.83 2.96 -4.25
C ILE A 68 13.29 1.56 -4.57
N ALA A 69 12.99 1.31 -5.84
CA ALA A 69 12.52 0.04 -6.36
C ALA A 69 13.09 -0.20 -7.76
N ASP A 70 12.93 -1.42 -8.28
CA ASP A 70 13.09 -1.67 -9.71
C ASP A 70 11.89 -1.12 -10.51
N PRO A 71 11.96 -1.02 -11.86
CA PRO A 71 10.87 -0.51 -12.69
C PRO A 71 9.61 -1.39 -12.69
N ALA A 72 9.71 -2.64 -12.25
CA ALA A 72 8.59 -3.56 -12.11
C ALA A 72 7.90 -3.46 -10.72
N GLY A 73 8.37 -2.55 -9.85
CA GLY A 73 7.84 -2.38 -8.50
C GLY A 73 8.29 -3.46 -7.51
N ARG A 74 9.40 -4.14 -7.79
CA ARG A 74 10.03 -5.11 -6.88
C ARG A 74 11.18 -4.47 -6.12
N ASP A 75 11.66 -5.18 -5.10
CA ASP A 75 12.79 -4.76 -4.25
C ASP A 75 12.63 -3.35 -3.65
N ILE A 76 11.38 -2.98 -3.34
CA ILE A 76 11.00 -1.73 -2.71
C ILE A 76 11.66 -1.64 -1.34
N ARG A 77 12.54 -0.65 -1.16
CA ARG A 77 13.25 -0.44 0.11
C ARG A 77 13.33 1.04 0.48
N PRO A 78 13.29 1.38 1.77
CA PRO A 78 13.45 2.75 2.23
C PRO A 78 14.91 3.20 2.03
N VAL A 79 15.08 4.48 1.70
CA VAL A 79 16.40 5.15 1.59
C VAL A 79 16.53 6.20 2.68
N LEU A 80 15.53 7.06 2.83
CA LEU A 80 15.46 8.07 3.88
C LEU A 80 14.10 8.06 4.55
N THR A 81 14.09 7.90 5.87
CA THR A 81 12.92 7.91 6.73
C THR A 81 13.16 8.88 7.88
N ASN A 82 12.11 9.55 8.36
CA ASN A 82 12.17 10.44 9.53
C ASN A 82 13.14 11.63 9.41
N VAL A 83 13.41 12.09 8.19
CA VAL A 83 14.31 13.24 7.90
C VAL A 83 13.56 14.55 7.64
N GLY A 84 12.25 14.60 7.93
CA GLY A 84 11.38 15.72 7.61
C GLY A 84 10.66 15.55 6.27
N THR A 85 10.19 16.66 5.70
CA THR A 85 9.45 16.67 4.43
C THR A 85 10.39 16.53 3.25
N ILE A 86 10.13 15.54 2.40
CA ILE A 86 10.81 15.33 1.12
C ILE A 86 9.83 15.73 0.03
N SER A 87 10.18 16.76 -0.74
CA SER A 87 9.32 17.32 -1.80
C SER A 87 9.82 17.02 -3.21
N LYS A 88 11.09 16.64 -3.38
CA LYS A 88 11.70 16.35 -4.67
C LYS A 88 12.76 15.26 -4.54
N VAL A 89 12.83 14.40 -5.55
CA VAL A 89 13.90 13.41 -5.75
C VAL A 89 14.42 13.57 -7.18
N VAL A 90 15.74 13.50 -7.35
CA VAL A 90 16.40 13.52 -8.65
C VAL A 90 17.67 12.66 -8.57
N PHE A 91 17.86 11.76 -9.53
CA PHE A 91 19.13 11.10 -9.79
C PHE A 91 20.09 12.09 -10.44
N ALA A 92 21.33 12.14 -9.94
CA ALA A 92 22.36 12.95 -10.57
C ALA A 92 22.52 12.54 -12.05
N PRO A 93 22.64 13.51 -12.98
CA PRO A 93 22.97 13.19 -14.36
C PRO A 93 24.31 12.46 -14.38
N ARG A 94 24.39 11.38 -15.16
CA ARG A 94 25.66 10.65 -15.34
C ARG A 94 26.67 11.63 -15.93
N ALA A 95 27.82 11.81 -15.28
CA ALA A 95 28.95 12.48 -15.92
C ALA A 95 29.34 11.63 -17.14
N THR A 96 29.14 12.17 -18.34
CA THR A 96 29.88 11.71 -19.52
C THR A 96 31.32 12.14 -19.29
N GLU A 97 32.16 11.26 -18.75
CA GLU A 97 33.60 11.40 -18.95
C GLU A 97 33.83 11.32 -20.46
N SER A 98 34.07 12.49 -21.06
CA SER A 98 34.62 12.61 -22.40
C SER A 98 36.01 11.95 -22.37
N ARG A 99 36.08 10.70 -22.82
CA ARG A 99 37.33 10.07 -23.19
C ARG A 99 37.82 10.61 -24.53
#